data_AF-A0A963PV90-F1
#
_entry.id   AF-A0A963PV90-F1
#
_cell.length_a   1.000
_cell.length_b   1.000
_cell.length_c   1.000
_cell.angle_alpha   90.00
_cell.angle_beta   90.00
_cell.angle_gamma   90.00
#
_symmetry.space_group_name_H-M   'P 1'
#
loop_
_entity.id
_entity.type
_entity.pdbx_description
1 polymer ?
#
loop_
_entity_poly.entity_id
_entity_poly.type
_entity_poly.pdbx_seq_one_letter_code
_entity_poly.pdbx_strand_id
1 'polypeptide(L)' 'MMRAVWRLVLLVLLATPLLLLAALVLAIDDTPSVTRQAALTPAHVDRARWLLARNDPRRMRAGVLRTIVVSQEDLDLAA' A
#
# COMPACT_ATOMS: atom_id res chain seq x y z
N MET A 1 -50.98 -20.41 -14.75
CA MET A 1 -49.87 -19.59 -15.28
C MET A 1 -49.54 -18.36 -14.41
N MET A 2 -50.50 -17.49 -14.06
CA MET A 2 -50.23 -16.24 -13.31
C MET A 2 -49.53 -16.43 -11.95
N ARG A 3 -49.82 -17.52 -11.24
CA ARG A 3 -49.17 -17.87 -9.96
C ARG A 3 -47.67 -18.15 -10.10
N ALA A 4 -47.26 -18.75 -11.21
CA ALA A 4 -45.85 -19.01 -11.50
C ALA A 4 -45.11 -17.72 -11.88
N VAL A 5 -45.77 -16.85 -12.65
CA VAL A 5 -45.25 -15.52 -13.00
C VAL A 5 -45.04 -14.68 -11.74
N TRP A 6 -46.00 -14.65 -10.82
CA TRP A 6 -45.85 -13.93 -9.55
C TRP A 6 -44.71 -14.46 -8.67
N ARG A 7 -44.53 -15.79 -8.61
CA ARG A 7 -43.40 -16.41 -7.91
C ARG A 7 -42.07 -16.03 -8.55
N LEU A 8 -42.00 -16.01 -9.88
CA LEU A 8 -40.81 -15.56 -10.62
C LEU A 8 -40.50 -14.09 -10.35
N VAL A 9 -41.51 -13.21 -10.37
CA VAL A 9 -41.34 -11.79 -10.07
C VAL A 9 -40.82 -11.59 -8.64
N LEU A 10 -41.39 -12.28 -7.65
CA LEU A 10 -40.92 -12.25 -6.27
C LEU A 10 -39.48 -12.78 -6.13
N LEU A 11 -39.16 -13.85 -6.84
CA LEU A 11 -37.82 -14.45 -6.80
C LEU A 11 -36.79 -13.48 -7.40
N VAL A 12 -37.08 -12.88 -8.56
CA VAL A 12 -36.21 -11.87 -9.18
C VAL A 12 -36.04 -10.68 -8.24
N LEU A 13 -37.14 -10.14 -7.71
CA LEU A 13 -37.10 -9.00 -6.80
C LEU A 13 -36.24 -9.25 -5.56
N LEU A 14 -36.22 -10.48 -5.05
CA LEU A 14 -35.41 -10.86 -3.89
C LEU A 14 -33.95 -11.23 -4.27
N ALA A 15 -33.76 -11.84 -5.44
CA ALA A 15 -32.44 -12.23 -5.93
C ALA A 15 -31.61 -11.02 -6.36
N THR A 16 -32.22 -9.98 -6.94
CA THR A 16 -31.52 -8.77 -7.38
C THR A 16 -30.71 -8.08 -6.27
N PRO A 17 -31.28 -7.73 -5.09
CA PRO A 17 -30.50 -7.10 -4.03
C PRO A 17 -29.43 -8.04 -3.47
N LEU A 18 -29.69 -9.36 -3.43
CA LEU A 18 -28.71 -10.34 -2.95
C LEU A 18 -27.50 -10.44 -3.90
N LEU A 19 -27.75 -10.46 -5.21
CA LEU A 19 -26.70 -10.45 -6.24
C LEU A 19 -25.91 -9.14 -6.22
N LEU A 20 -26.58 -8.00 -6.03
CA LEU A 20 -25.89 -6.70 -5.86
C LEU A 20 -24.99 -6.70 -4.63
N LEU A 21 -25.46 -7.24 -3.50
CA LEU A 21 -24.67 -7.35 -2.28
C LEU A 21 -23.45 -8.25 -2.49
N ALA A 22 -23.64 -9.40 -3.15
CA ALA A 22 -22.56 -10.31 -3.47
C ALA A 22 -21.52 -9.66 -4.41
N ALA A 23 -21.98 -8.92 -5.42
CA ALA A 23 -21.09 -8.17 -6.31
C ALA A 23 -20.29 -7.09 -5.57
N LEU A 24 -20.91 -6.39 -4.62
CA LEU A 24 -20.21 -5.40 -3.80
C LEU A 24 -19.13 -6.05 -2.93
N VAL A 25 -19.41 -7.20 -2.33
CA VAL A 25 -18.42 -7.97 -1.56
C VAL A 25 -17.28 -8.43 -2.47
N LEU A 26 -17.58 -8.94 -3.66
CA LEU A 26 -16.58 -9.38 -4.63
C LEU A 26 -15.74 -8.24 -5.22
N ALA A 27 -16.25 -7.00 -5.17
CA ALA A 27 -15.53 -5.81 -5.62
C ALA A 27 -14.49 -5.33 -4.59
N ILE A 28 -14.53 -5.84 -3.36
CA ILE A 28 -13.53 -5.54 -2.34
C ILE A 28 -12.41 -6.56 -2.49
N ASP A 29 -11.24 -6.09 -2.93
CA ASP A 29 -10.04 -6.94 -2.99
C ASP A 29 -9.62 -7.33 -1.57
N ASP A 30 -9.40 -8.63 -1.34
CA ASP A 30 -8.89 -9.18 -0.07
C ASP A 30 -7.47 -8.72 0.23
N THR A 31 -6.75 -8.24 -0.78
CA THR A 31 -5.37 -7.79 -0.66
C THR A 31 -5.22 -6.34 -1.07
N PRO A 32 -4.50 -5.52 -0.29
CA PRO A 32 -4.27 -4.13 -0.65
C PRO A 32 -3.52 -4.05 -1.98
N SER A 33 -4.12 -3.45 -3.00
CA SER A 33 -3.47 -3.22 -4.30
C SER A 33 -2.25 -2.29 -4.20
N VAL A 34 -2.09 -1.59 -3.07
CA VAL A 34 -0.91 -0.80 -2.74
C VAL A 34 -0.21 -1.44 -1.56
N THR A 35 0.76 -2.29 -1.85
CA THR A 35 1.71 -2.78 -0.85
C THR A 35 2.55 -1.59 -0.40
N ARG A 36 2.28 -1.02 0.78
CA ARG A 36 3.11 0.02 1.37
C ARG A 36 4.47 -0.62 1.71
N GLN A 37 5.44 -0.48 0.79
CA GLN A 37 6.75 -1.14 0.84
C GLN A 37 7.56 -0.78 2.09
N ALA A 38 7.33 0.40 2.66
CA ALA A 38 7.88 0.74 3.96
C ALA A 38 6.96 1.69 4.73
N ALA A 39 6.70 1.37 6.00
CA ALA A 39 6.09 2.32 6.91
C ALA A 39 7.13 3.41 7.23
N LEU A 40 7.12 4.51 6.48
CA LEU A 40 7.93 5.69 6.78
C LEU A 40 7.56 6.22 8.18
N THR A 41 8.46 6.03 9.15
CA THR A 41 8.34 6.58 10.50
C THR A 41 9.16 7.86 10.61
N PRO A 42 8.84 8.77 11.54
CA PRO A 42 9.68 9.93 11.82
C PRO A 42 11.15 9.55 12.15
N ALA A 43 11.36 8.40 12.79
CA ALA A 43 12.69 7.89 13.11
C ALA A 43 13.55 7.62 11.86
N HIS A 44 12.94 7.17 10.75
CA HIS A 44 13.66 6.97 9.49
C HIS A 44 14.18 8.30 8.92
N VAL A 45 13.38 9.36 9.01
CA VAL A 45 13.77 10.70 8.55
C VAL A 45 14.91 11.28 9.41
N ASP A 46 14.85 11.09 10.73
CA ASP A 46 15.91 11.51 11.64
C ASP A 46 17.23 10.79 11.36
N ARG A 47 17.18 9.48 11.13
CA ARG A 47 18.35 8.67 10.75
C ARG A 47 18.94 9.14 9.43
N ALA A 48 18.12 9.37 8.40
CA ALA A 48 18.58 9.88 7.11
C ALA A 48 19.23 11.27 7.22
N ARG A 49 18.62 12.18 7.98
CA ARG A 49 19.18 13.52 8.24
C ARG A 49 20.52 13.44 8.97
N TRP A 50 20.62 12.58 9.97
CA TRP A 50 21.87 12.34 10.69
C TRP A 50 22.97 11.81 9.77
N LEU A 51 22.64 10.87 8.89
CA LEU A 51 23.58 10.26 7.94
C LEU A 51 24.13 11.30 6.96
N LEU A 52 23.26 12.16 6.41
CA LEU A 52 23.65 13.25 5.52
C LEU A 52 24.51 14.30 6.24
N ALA A 53 24.10 14.73 7.43
CA ALA A 53 24.83 15.74 8.19
C ALA A 53 26.28 15.30 8.51
N ARG A 54 26.50 14.00 8.70
CA ARG A 54 27.81 13.43 9.06
C ARG A 54 28.70 13.11 7.85
N ASN A 55 28.12 13.06 6.65
CA ASN A 55 28.80 12.67 5.42
C ASN A 55 28.62 13.69 4.29
N ASP A 56 28.31 14.94 4.63
CA ASP A 56 28.10 16.02 3.66
C ASP A 56 29.37 16.20 2.79
N PRO A 57 29.30 15.92 1.47
CA PRO A 57 30.44 16.04 0.57
C PRO A 57 30.98 17.47 0.49
N ARG A 58 30.14 18.48 0.78
CA ARG A 58 30.51 19.90 0.75
C ARG A 58 31.49 20.27 1.87
N ARG A 59 31.53 19.47 2.94
CA ARG A 59 32.41 19.67 4.10
C ARG A 59 33.61 18.70 4.06
N MET A 60 33.67 17.81 3.08
CA MET A 60 34.79 16.89 2.90
C MET A 60 35.96 17.57 2.19
N ARG A 61 37.18 17.17 2.57
CA ARG A 61 38.41 17.63 1.93
C ARG A 61 38.47 17.08 0.50
N ALA A 62 38.82 17.94 -0.45
CA ALA A 62 38.93 17.56 -1.86
C ALA A 62 39.89 16.38 -2.04
N GLY A 63 39.47 15.40 -2.86
CA GLY A 63 40.25 14.19 -3.15
C GLY A 63 40.06 13.03 -2.16
N VAL A 64 39.23 13.17 -1.12
CA VAL A 64 38.97 12.10 -0.15
C VAL A 64 37.67 11.37 -0.47
N LEU A 65 37.75 10.06 -0.70
CA LEU A 65 36.59 9.18 -0.79
C LEU A 65 36.26 8.61 0.60
N ARG A 66 35.00 8.71 1.02
CA ARG A 66 34.52 8.11 2.27
C ARG A 66 33.41 7.13 1.99
N THR A 67 33.64 5.88 2.38
CA THR A 67 32.64 4.81 2.32
C THR A 67 31.85 4.78 3.62
N ILE A 68 30.53 4.66 3.51
CA ILE A 68 29.65 4.43 4.65
C ILE A 68 28.90 3.11 4.48
N VAL A 69 28.64 2.43 5.59
CA VAL A 69 27.80 1.24 5.62
C VAL A 69 26.39 1.71 5.95
N VAL A 70 25.46 1.45 5.04
CA VAL A 70 24.03 1.73 5.21
C VAL A 70 23.31 0.41 5.49
N SER A 71 22.31 0.43 6.37
CA SER A 71 21.55 -0.79 6.68
C SER A 71 20.66 -1.17 5.50
N GLN A 72 20.37 -2.46 5.35
CA GLN A 72 19.46 -2.94 4.31
C GLN A 72 18.04 -2.37 4.48
N GLU A 73 17.59 -2.19 5.73
CA GLU A 73 16.32 -1.53 6.07
C GLU A 73 16.24 -0.10 5.50
N ASP A 74 17.30 0.69 5.64
CA ASP A 74 17.34 2.06 5.10
C ASP A 74 17.41 2.08 3.56
N LEU A 75 17.91 1.00 2.95
CA LEU A 75 17.97 0.83 1.49
C LEU A 75 16.60 0.42 0.93
N ASP A 76 15.92 -0.50 1.61
CA ASP A 76 14.57 -0.98 1.27
C ASP A 76 13.51 0.13 1.41
N LEU A 77 13.78 1.16 2.22
CA LEU A 77 12.98 2.38 2.32
C LEU A 77 13.07 3.28 1.06
N ALA A 78 14.12 3.15 0.25
CA ALA A 78 14.40 4.01 -0.90
C ALA A 78 14.22 3.32 -2.26
N ALA A 79 14.00 2.00 -2.27
CA ALA A 79 13.75 1.18 -3.46
C ALA A 79 12.28 1.23 -3.87
#